data_AF-A0A9P8L895-F1
#
_entry.id   AF-A0A9P8L895-F1
#
_cell.length_a   1.000
_cell.length_b   1.000
_cell.length_c   1.000
_cell.angle_alpha   90.00
_cell.angle_beta   90.00
_cell.angle_gamma   90.00
#
_symmetry.space_group_name_H-M   'P 1'
#
loop_
_entity.id
_entity.type
_entity.pdbx_description
1 polymer ?
#
loop_
_entity_poly.entity_id
_entity_poly.type
_entity_poly.pdbx_seq_one_letter_code
_entity_poly.pdbx_strand_id
1 'polypeptide(L)'
;MVKPVAARLRSMLEENPSRANCSLLITGHSAGGAVASLLYAHMVARDVESEMSYLTGCFKRVHCVTFGAPPISRLPLQKPAVPQSKRSLFLSFINEGDPVPRADKAYVRSLIDLYVAPAPGQSSLVQPLIPPPKPGNFFKKPKPTKVKPTPAAATTNRPVWKVPPTSLSNAGKLVVLRPSKPGDEQDIVACVTTDKQLRGVVFGDPVKHMMKLYASRIDTLATNAVLAKGWT
;
A
#
# COMPACT_ATOMS: atom_id res chain seq x y z
N MET A 1 18.60 3.21 12.85
CA MET A 1 18.42 3.75 11.48
C MET A 1 18.65 5.26 11.41
N VAL A 2 18.08 6.06 12.30
CA VAL A 2 18.21 7.54 12.30
C VAL A 2 19.67 8.02 12.34
N LYS A 3 20.48 7.55 13.31
CA LYS A 3 21.89 7.97 13.48
C LYS A 3 22.77 7.82 12.23
N PRO A 4 22.85 6.65 11.56
CA PRO A 4 23.71 6.51 10.39
C PRO A 4 23.25 7.36 9.20
N VAL A 5 21.94 7.59 9.04
CA VAL A 5 21.42 8.49 7.99
C VAL A 5 21.79 9.94 8.29
N ALA A 6 21.67 10.37 9.55
CA ALA A 6 22.05 11.70 9.98
C ALA A 6 23.53 11.99 9.74
N ALA A 7 24.39 11.05 10.17
CA ALA A 7 25.84 11.14 9.95
C ALA A 7 26.19 11.24 8.46
N ARG A 8 25.51 10.47 7.60
CA ARG A 8 25.72 10.54 6.15
C ARG A 8 25.27 11.87 5.56
N LEU A 9 24.11 12.39 5.96
CA LEU A 9 23.63 13.69 5.49
C LEU A 9 24.53 14.84 5.96
N ARG A 10 25.01 14.80 7.20
CA ARG A 10 26.00 15.76 7.72
C ARG A 10 27.27 15.74 6.88
N SER A 11 27.88 14.57 6.71
CA SER A 11 29.09 14.40 5.89
C SER A 11 28.87 14.93 4.47
N MET A 12 27.71 14.68 3.87
CA MET A 12 27.38 15.25 2.56
C MET A 12 27.29 16.78 2.56
N LEU A 13 26.72 17.39 3.60
CA LEU A 13 26.66 18.85 3.71
C LEU A 13 28.04 19.47 3.98
N GLU A 14 28.88 18.81 4.76
CA GLU A 14 30.26 19.23 5.06
C GLU A 14 31.15 19.16 3.81
N GLU A 15 31.04 18.08 3.03
CA GLU A 15 31.76 17.92 1.75
C GLU A 15 31.42 19.02 0.75
N ASN A 16 30.16 19.47 0.72
CA ASN A 16 29.72 20.51 -0.18
C ASN A 16 28.57 21.34 0.43
N PRO A 17 28.89 22.47 1.06
CA PRO A 17 27.90 23.33 1.72
C PRO A 17 26.82 23.87 0.77
N SER A 18 27.09 23.94 -0.54
CA SER A 18 26.08 24.36 -1.53
C SER A 18 24.86 23.43 -1.59
N ARG A 19 24.99 22.17 -1.11
CA ARG A 19 23.87 21.22 -1.00
C ARG A 19 22.75 21.70 -0.07
N ALA A 20 23.02 22.64 0.84
CA ALA A 20 21.99 23.30 1.65
C ALA A 20 20.97 24.07 0.78
N ASN A 21 21.39 24.54 -0.39
CA ASN A 21 20.52 25.22 -1.35
C ASN A 21 19.63 24.27 -2.17
N CYS A 22 19.79 22.96 -2.01
CA CYS A 22 19.02 21.93 -2.70
C CYS A 22 17.76 21.53 -1.91
N SER A 23 16.91 20.72 -2.54
CA SER A 23 15.83 20.00 -1.86
C SER A 23 16.28 18.57 -1.59
N LEU A 24 15.96 18.03 -0.41
CA LEU A 24 16.20 16.63 -0.08
C LEU A 24 14.99 15.79 -0.52
N LEU A 25 15.22 14.72 -1.27
CA LEU A 25 14.19 13.73 -1.61
C LEU A 25 14.49 12.41 -0.91
N ILE A 26 13.55 11.96 -0.09
CA ILE A 26 13.57 10.65 0.53
C ILE A 26 12.60 9.77 -0.24
N THR A 27 13.08 8.65 -0.75
CA THR A 27 12.27 7.75 -1.57
C THR A 27 12.54 6.29 -1.24
N GLY A 28 11.62 5.43 -1.65
CA GLY A 28 11.76 4.00 -1.50
C GLY A 28 10.58 3.24 -2.09
N HIS A 29 10.85 2.02 -2.51
CA HIS A 29 9.85 1.05 -2.96
C HIS A 29 9.61 0.01 -1.86
N SER A 30 8.38 -0.48 -1.75
CA SER A 30 8.02 -1.57 -0.83
C SER A 30 8.44 -1.27 0.62
N ALA A 31 9.17 -2.19 1.26
CA ALA A 31 9.75 -1.99 2.59
C ALA A 31 10.63 -0.73 2.70
N GLY A 32 11.38 -0.38 1.65
CA GLY A 32 12.16 0.85 1.59
C GLY A 32 11.28 2.11 1.63
N GLY A 33 10.08 2.05 1.03
CA GLY A 33 9.09 3.12 1.09
C GLY A 33 8.50 3.31 2.50
N ALA A 34 8.26 2.21 3.21
CA ALA A 34 7.87 2.25 4.62
C ALA A 34 8.95 2.94 5.48
N VAL A 35 10.20 2.55 5.29
CA VAL A 35 11.36 3.17 5.97
C VAL A 35 11.49 4.66 5.62
N ALA A 36 11.41 5.01 4.34
CA ALA A 36 11.46 6.39 3.86
C ALA A 36 10.39 7.27 4.51
N SER A 37 9.16 6.74 4.62
CA SER A 37 8.03 7.44 5.23
C SER A 37 8.23 7.68 6.73
N LEU A 38 8.73 6.68 7.47
CA LEU A 38 9.04 6.83 8.90
C LEU A 38 10.18 7.83 9.13
N LEU A 39 11.23 7.78 8.32
CA LEU A 39 12.34 8.72 8.39
C LEU A 39 11.87 10.16 8.10
N TYR A 40 11.08 10.35 7.06
CA TYR A 40 10.48 11.64 6.74
C TYR A 40 9.63 12.16 7.91
N ALA A 41 8.74 11.33 8.44
CA ALA A 41 7.90 11.69 9.59
C ALA A 41 8.73 12.11 10.81
N HIS A 42 9.83 11.40 11.10
CA HIS A 42 10.76 11.75 12.17
C HIS A 42 11.48 13.08 11.92
N MET A 43 11.89 13.37 10.68
CA MET A 43 12.54 14.64 10.31
C MET A 43 11.63 15.85 10.52
N VAL A 44 10.34 15.70 10.24
CA VAL A 44 9.37 16.80 10.27
C VAL A 44 8.50 16.84 11.53
N ALA A 45 8.75 15.92 12.48
CA ALA A 45 8.09 15.89 13.78
C ALA A 45 8.46 17.13 14.60
N ARG A 46 7.50 17.70 15.34
CA ARG A 46 7.69 18.95 16.10
C ARG A 46 8.16 18.73 17.53
N ASP A 47 7.89 17.55 18.05
CA ASP A 47 8.10 17.09 19.42
C ASP A 47 9.34 16.19 19.54
N VAL A 48 10.11 16.06 18.46
CA VAL A 48 11.32 15.23 18.39
C VAL A 48 12.52 16.10 18.11
N GLU A 49 13.39 16.25 19.11
CA GLU A 49 14.70 16.87 18.95
C GLU A 49 15.75 15.80 18.66
N SER A 50 16.38 15.90 17.50
CA SER A 50 17.39 14.96 17.05
C SER A 50 18.30 15.61 16.02
N GLU A 51 19.43 14.97 15.75
CA GLU A 51 20.31 15.37 14.65
C GLU A 51 19.57 15.44 13.30
N MET A 52 18.67 14.49 13.02
CA MET A 52 17.87 14.51 11.79
C MET A 52 16.91 15.70 11.74
N SER A 53 16.31 16.06 12.87
CA SER A 53 15.41 17.21 13.00
C SER A 53 16.17 18.52 12.73
N TYR A 54 17.40 18.64 13.23
CA TYR A 54 18.29 19.78 12.93
C TYR A 54 18.67 19.84 11.44
N LEU A 55 19.13 18.72 10.87
CA LEU A 55 19.53 18.64 9.47
C LEU A 55 18.38 18.94 8.49
N THR A 56 17.13 18.76 8.92
CA THR A 56 15.95 19.15 8.14
C THR A 56 15.96 20.63 7.80
N GLY A 57 16.41 21.48 8.71
CA GLY A 57 16.52 22.93 8.52
C GLY A 57 17.63 23.36 7.56
N CYS A 58 18.57 22.46 7.25
CA CYS A 58 19.67 22.75 6.32
C CYS A 58 19.24 22.72 4.85
N PHE A 59 18.09 22.13 4.51
CA PHE A 59 17.62 22.02 3.13
C PHE A 59 16.48 22.99 2.86
N LYS A 60 16.38 23.51 1.63
CA LYS A 60 15.27 24.40 1.24
C LYS A 60 13.90 23.73 1.43
N ARG A 61 13.84 22.43 1.15
CA ARG A 61 12.65 21.58 1.25
C ARG A 61 13.07 20.14 1.48
N VAL A 62 12.26 19.40 2.22
CA VAL A 62 12.36 17.93 2.33
C VAL A 62 11.09 17.31 1.75
N HIS A 63 11.25 16.42 0.78
CA HIS A 63 10.18 15.69 0.10
C HIS A 63 10.27 14.21 0.43
N CYS A 64 9.13 13.54 0.49
CA CYS A 64 9.05 12.08 0.54
C CYS A 64 8.10 11.56 -0.53
N VAL A 65 8.59 10.65 -1.38
CA VAL A 65 7.81 10.02 -2.44
C VAL A 65 8.07 8.53 -2.39
N THR A 66 7.04 7.71 -2.23
CA THR A 66 7.19 6.25 -2.06
C THR A 66 6.34 5.47 -3.04
N PHE A 67 6.72 4.21 -3.30
CA PHE A 67 6.06 3.35 -4.29
C PHE A 67 5.71 2.00 -3.66
N GLY A 68 4.42 1.63 -3.65
CA GLY A 68 3.96 0.34 -3.14
C GLY A 68 4.32 0.08 -1.68
N ALA A 69 4.39 1.12 -0.85
CA ALA A 69 4.78 0.99 0.55
C ALA A 69 3.63 0.38 1.39
N PRO A 70 3.92 -0.54 2.32
CA PRO A 70 2.91 -1.10 3.22
C PRO A 70 2.43 -0.06 4.24
N PRO A 71 1.30 -0.30 4.92
CA PRO A 71 0.83 0.58 5.98
C PRO A 71 1.72 0.45 7.23
N ILE A 72 2.04 1.58 7.88
CA ILE A 72 3.11 1.65 8.90
C ILE A 72 2.70 2.30 10.23
N SER A 73 1.49 2.85 10.32
CA SER A 73 1.09 3.70 11.46
C SER A 73 -0.38 3.53 11.79
N ARG A 74 -0.79 3.67 13.05
CA ARG A 74 -2.22 3.57 13.40
C ARG A 74 -3.03 4.73 12.83
N LEU A 75 -2.48 5.94 12.90
CA LEU A 75 -3.07 7.15 12.32
C LEU A 75 -2.29 7.53 11.06
N PRO A 76 -2.96 7.98 9.98
CA PRO A 76 -2.29 8.36 8.75
C PRO A 76 -1.20 9.41 9.01
N LEU A 77 0.06 9.06 8.71
CA LEU A 77 1.15 10.02 8.75
C LEU A 77 0.97 11.02 7.61
N GLN A 78 0.76 12.28 7.97
CA GLN A 78 0.52 13.35 7.01
C GLN A 78 1.63 14.40 7.07
N LYS A 79 1.78 15.15 5.98
CA LYS A 79 2.67 16.31 5.95
C LYS A 79 2.20 17.34 6.98
N PRO A 80 3.07 17.89 7.84
CA PRO A 80 2.67 18.91 8.80
C PRO A 80 2.04 20.12 8.09
N ALA A 81 1.02 20.72 8.69
CA ALA A 81 0.39 21.95 8.19
C ALA A 81 1.14 23.21 8.69
N VAL A 82 2.42 23.33 8.36
CA VAL A 82 3.24 24.52 8.66
C VAL A 82 3.65 25.25 7.38
N PRO A 83 3.91 26.56 7.43
CA PRO A 83 4.39 27.32 6.26
C PRO A 83 5.65 26.71 5.62
N GLN A 84 6.61 26.24 6.44
CA GLN A 84 7.88 25.68 5.98
C GLN A 84 7.71 24.42 5.13
N SER A 85 6.70 23.59 5.42
CA SER A 85 6.40 22.36 4.70
C SER A 85 5.39 22.56 3.57
N LYS A 86 4.89 23.79 3.32
CA LYS A 86 3.84 24.05 2.32
C LYS A 86 4.27 23.61 0.91
N ARG A 87 5.54 23.80 0.58
CA ARG A 87 6.14 23.42 -0.72
C ARG A 87 6.77 22.02 -0.72
N SER A 88 6.81 21.34 0.42
CA SER A 88 7.25 19.95 0.52
C SER A 88 6.16 18.99 0.04
N LEU A 89 6.59 17.85 -0.49
CA LEU A 89 5.69 16.79 -0.95
C LEU A 89 5.81 15.59 -0.01
N PHE A 90 4.68 14.96 0.28
CA PHE A 90 4.63 13.66 0.92
C PHE A 90 3.60 12.80 0.19
N LEU A 91 4.06 12.00 -0.77
CA LEU A 91 3.22 11.24 -1.70
C LEU A 91 3.52 9.74 -1.58
N SER A 92 2.48 8.93 -1.70
CA SER A 92 2.61 7.48 -1.81
C SER A 92 1.86 7.00 -3.05
N PHE A 93 2.61 6.48 -4.02
CA PHE A 93 2.09 5.92 -5.25
C PHE A 93 1.78 4.43 -5.07
N ILE A 94 0.61 4.02 -5.56
CA ILE A 94 0.07 2.67 -5.42
C ILE A 94 -0.43 2.21 -6.80
N ASN A 95 0.07 1.13 -7.34
CA ASN A 95 -0.55 0.51 -8.51
C ASN A 95 -1.89 -0.13 -8.09
N GLU A 96 -2.94 0.11 -8.86
CA GLU A 96 -4.19 -0.63 -8.72
C GLU A 96 -3.90 -2.13 -8.88
N GLY A 97 -4.26 -2.91 -7.86
CA GLY A 97 -4.02 -4.34 -7.77
C GLY A 97 -2.79 -4.76 -6.95
N ASP A 98 -1.89 -3.83 -6.57
CA ASP A 98 -0.73 -4.12 -5.73
C ASP A 98 -1.14 -4.53 -4.29
N PRO A 99 -0.83 -5.75 -3.83
CA PRO A 99 -1.23 -6.21 -2.51
C PRO A 99 -0.46 -5.54 -1.36
N VAL A 100 0.75 -5.00 -1.59
CA VAL A 100 1.65 -4.54 -0.51
C VAL A 100 1.11 -3.33 0.25
N PRO A 101 0.49 -2.32 -0.39
CA PRO A 101 -0.19 -1.23 0.31
C PRO A 101 -1.32 -1.67 1.24
N ARG A 102 -1.79 -2.92 1.13
CA ARG A 102 -2.78 -3.55 2.02
C ARG A 102 -2.19 -4.58 2.97
N ALA A 103 -0.90 -4.89 2.85
CA ALA A 103 -0.28 -6.03 3.52
C ALA A 103 -0.15 -5.82 5.03
N ASP A 104 -1.20 -6.17 5.75
CA ASP A 104 -1.13 -6.58 7.14
C ASP A 104 -1.24 -8.10 7.28
N LYS A 105 -0.98 -8.61 8.48
CA LYS A 105 -0.96 -10.06 8.75
C LYS A 105 -2.27 -10.74 8.38
N ALA A 106 -3.42 -10.11 8.64
CA ALA A 106 -4.72 -10.71 8.36
C ALA A 106 -5.02 -10.70 6.86
N TYR A 107 -4.69 -9.60 6.18
CA TYR A 107 -4.84 -9.43 4.75
C TYR A 107 -4.00 -10.43 3.96
N VAL A 108 -2.69 -10.53 4.25
CA VAL A 108 -1.80 -11.48 3.58
C VAL A 108 -2.26 -12.91 3.81
N ARG A 109 -2.67 -13.27 5.03
CA ARG A 109 -3.22 -14.60 5.32
C ARG A 109 -4.46 -14.87 4.47
N SER A 110 -5.40 -13.93 4.42
CA SER A 110 -6.61 -14.09 3.61
C SER A 110 -6.33 -14.19 2.10
N LEU A 111 -5.29 -13.50 1.60
CA LEU A 111 -4.83 -13.61 0.21
C LEU A 111 -4.30 -15.01 -0.08
N ILE A 112 -3.49 -15.56 0.82
CA ILE A 112 -2.97 -16.92 0.69
C ILE A 112 -4.13 -17.91 0.70
N ASP A 113 -5.05 -17.79 1.67
CA ASP A 113 -6.24 -18.64 1.76
C ASP A 113 -7.08 -18.58 0.47
N LEU A 114 -7.20 -17.40 -0.15
CA LEU A 114 -7.87 -17.26 -1.44
C LEU A 114 -7.09 -17.94 -2.59
N TYR A 115 -5.78 -17.77 -2.66
CA TYR A 115 -4.96 -18.35 -3.73
C TYR A 115 -4.91 -19.88 -3.70
N VAL A 116 -5.04 -20.48 -2.52
CA VAL A 116 -5.08 -21.94 -2.37
C VAL A 116 -6.50 -22.51 -2.40
N ALA A 117 -7.54 -21.66 -2.42
CA ALA A 117 -8.92 -22.11 -2.48
C ALA A 117 -9.23 -22.71 -3.87
N PRO A 118 -10.04 -23.79 -3.93
CA PRO A 118 -10.48 -24.34 -5.20
C PRO A 118 -11.36 -23.33 -5.95
N ALA A 119 -11.36 -23.41 -7.28
CA ALA A 119 -12.19 -22.56 -8.12
C ALA A 119 -13.68 -22.70 -7.74
N PRO A 120 -14.46 -21.61 -7.64
CA PRO A 120 -15.88 -21.67 -7.33
C PRO A 120 -16.61 -22.60 -8.31
N GLY A 121 -17.32 -23.60 -7.80
CA GLY A 121 -18.07 -24.57 -8.60
C GLY A 121 -17.34 -25.88 -8.90
N GLN A 122 -16.07 -26.02 -8.52
CA GLN A 122 -15.40 -27.33 -8.50
C GLN A 122 -15.57 -27.97 -7.12
N SER A 123 -16.38 -29.04 -7.00
CA SER A 123 -16.28 -29.90 -5.82
C SER A 123 -14.92 -30.57 -5.87
N SER A 124 -13.98 -30.12 -5.04
CA SER A 124 -12.64 -30.68 -4.99
C SER A 124 -12.70 -32.16 -4.61
N LEU A 125 -12.30 -33.04 -5.52
CA LEU A 125 -11.95 -34.45 -5.22
C LEU A 125 -10.62 -34.57 -4.46
N VAL A 126 -10.02 -33.45 -4.06
CA VAL A 126 -8.73 -33.42 -3.38
C VAL A 126 -8.96 -33.57 -1.88
N GLN A 127 -8.68 -34.76 -1.36
CA GLN A 127 -8.55 -34.98 0.08
C GLN A 127 -7.43 -34.09 0.65
N PRO A 128 -7.62 -33.42 1.79
CA PRO A 128 -6.54 -32.70 2.45
C PRO A 128 -5.42 -33.69 2.83
N LEU A 129 -4.17 -33.41 2.41
CA LEU A 129 -2.97 -34.16 2.81
C LEU A 129 -2.64 -34.06 4.31
N ILE A 130 -3.41 -33.26 5.06
CA ILE A 130 -3.24 -33.04 6.49
C ILE A 130 -4.58 -33.35 7.17
N PRO A 131 -4.70 -34.44 7.93
CA PRO A 131 -5.92 -34.72 8.67
C PRO A 131 -6.14 -33.65 9.75
N PRO A 132 -7.39 -33.16 9.93
CA PRO A 132 -7.70 -32.27 11.03
C PRO A 132 -7.56 -33.04 12.37
N PRO A 133 -7.09 -32.38 13.46
CA PRO A 133 -7.05 -33.00 14.77
C PRO A 133 -8.46 -33.38 15.23
N LYS A 134 -8.62 -34.64 15.68
CA LYS A 134 -9.89 -35.21 16.12
C LYS A 134 -10.42 -34.44 17.35
N PRO A 135 -11.61 -33.82 17.31
CA PRO A 135 -12.26 -33.35 18.52
C PRO A 135 -12.81 -34.55 19.30
N GLY A 136 -12.51 -34.60 20.60
CA GLY A 136 -13.00 -35.62 21.52
C GLY A 136 -14.53 -35.65 21.59
N ASN A 137 -15.08 -36.86 21.59
CA ASN A 137 -16.50 -37.17 21.71
C ASN A 137 -17.12 -36.54 22.96
N PHE A 138 -17.99 -35.53 22.81
CA PHE A 138 -19.11 -35.34 23.74
C PHE A 138 -20.28 -34.68 22.99
N PHE A 139 -21.48 -35.26 23.21
CA PHE A 139 -22.83 -34.82 22.83
C PHE A 139 -23.49 -35.40 21.56
N LYS A 140 -24.62 -36.08 21.83
CA LYS A 140 -25.48 -36.90 20.96
C LYS A 140 -26.31 -36.02 20.00
N LYS A 141 -26.40 -36.40 18.72
CA LYS A 141 -27.26 -35.77 17.70
C LYS A 141 -28.71 -36.28 17.79
N PRO A 142 -29.75 -35.46 17.59
CA PRO A 142 -31.07 -35.93 17.14
C PRO A 142 -31.18 -35.92 15.60
N LYS A 143 -31.99 -36.85 15.06
CA LYS A 143 -32.26 -37.07 13.63
C LYS A 143 -33.03 -35.90 12.97
N PRO A 144 -32.74 -35.49 11.72
CA PRO A 144 -33.59 -34.58 10.98
C PRO A 144 -34.61 -35.33 10.10
N THR A 145 -35.85 -34.83 10.13
CA THR A 145 -36.98 -35.20 9.27
C THR A 145 -36.78 -34.71 7.83
N LYS A 146 -37.13 -35.54 6.85
CA LYS A 146 -37.07 -35.25 5.41
C LYS A 146 -38.06 -34.15 5.02
N VAL A 147 -37.56 -33.02 4.53
CA VAL A 147 -38.35 -32.03 3.79
C VAL A 147 -37.88 -32.02 2.33
N LYS A 148 -38.80 -32.17 1.38
CA LYS A 148 -38.54 -32.12 -0.07
C LYS A 148 -38.12 -30.70 -0.47
N PRO A 149 -37.04 -30.50 -1.24
CA PRO A 149 -36.69 -29.18 -1.76
C PRO A 149 -37.51 -28.86 -3.02
N THR A 150 -38.29 -27.79 -2.96
CA THR A 150 -38.80 -27.04 -4.12
C THR A 150 -37.65 -26.28 -4.78
N PRO A 151 -37.62 -26.13 -6.13
CA PRO A 151 -36.50 -25.47 -6.80
C PRO A 151 -36.63 -23.95 -6.66
N ALA A 152 -35.88 -23.38 -5.71
CA ALA A 152 -35.68 -21.94 -5.61
C ALA A 152 -34.71 -21.49 -6.72
N ALA A 153 -35.09 -20.44 -7.45
CA ALA A 153 -34.32 -19.84 -8.52
C ALA A 153 -32.87 -19.56 -8.10
N ALA A 154 -31.92 -19.99 -8.94
CA ALA A 154 -30.49 -19.80 -8.73
C ALA A 154 -30.10 -18.32 -8.86
N THR A 155 -30.16 -17.58 -7.76
CA THR A 155 -29.38 -16.35 -7.64
C THR A 155 -27.91 -16.74 -7.65
N THR A 156 -27.19 -16.40 -8.73
CA THR A 156 -25.74 -16.61 -8.84
C THR A 156 -25.03 -15.74 -7.80
N ASN A 157 -24.87 -16.26 -6.58
CA ASN A 157 -24.09 -15.62 -5.52
C ASN A 157 -22.64 -15.58 -5.99
N ARG A 158 -22.20 -14.43 -6.53
CA ARG A 158 -20.78 -14.19 -6.79
C ARG A 158 -20.03 -14.37 -5.46
N PRO A 159 -18.86 -15.04 -5.46
CA PRO A 159 -18.09 -15.18 -4.25
C PRO A 159 -17.70 -13.78 -3.74
N VAL A 160 -18.22 -13.40 -2.57
CA VAL A 160 -17.89 -12.13 -1.91
C VAL A 160 -16.75 -12.40 -0.94
N TRP A 161 -15.58 -11.84 -1.23
CA TRP A 161 -14.48 -11.87 -0.29
C TRP A 161 -14.68 -10.80 0.79
N LYS A 162 -14.85 -11.26 2.03
CA LYS A 162 -14.81 -10.39 3.22
C LYS A 162 -13.38 -9.93 3.46
N VAL A 163 -13.05 -8.73 2.96
CA VAL A 163 -11.74 -8.10 3.15
C VAL A 163 -11.46 -7.92 4.65
N PRO A 164 -10.33 -8.42 5.17
CA PRO A 164 -9.97 -8.19 6.55
C PRO A 164 -9.84 -6.69 6.88
N PRO A 165 -10.30 -6.27 8.07
CA PRO A 165 -10.08 -4.90 8.52
C PRO A 165 -8.57 -4.69 8.71
N THR A 166 -8.08 -3.54 8.27
CA THR A 166 -6.69 -3.15 8.52
C THR A 166 -6.60 -2.20 9.70
N SER A 167 -5.58 -2.38 10.53
CA SER A 167 -5.34 -1.60 11.76
C SER A 167 -4.30 -0.49 11.58
N LEU A 168 -3.56 -0.54 10.46
CA LEU A 168 -2.53 0.44 10.10
C LEU A 168 -2.99 1.26 8.90
N SER A 169 -2.32 2.38 8.68
CA SER A 169 -2.58 3.40 7.68
C SER A 169 -1.33 3.59 6.84
N ASN A 170 -1.51 3.84 5.55
CA ASN A 170 -0.43 4.26 4.66
C ASN A 170 -0.08 5.73 4.93
N ALA A 171 1.17 6.08 4.64
CA ALA A 171 1.69 7.41 4.89
C ALA A 171 1.61 8.31 3.65
N GLY A 172 1.53 9.61 3.88
CA GLY A 172 1.45 10.64 2.84
C GLY A 172 0.09 10.73 2.16
N LYS A 173 0.04 11.55 1.12
CA LYS A 173 -1.10 11.66 0.20
C LYS A 173 -1.06 10.48 -0.76
N LEU A 174 -2.13 9.70 -0.77
CA LEU A 174 -2.20 8.46 -1.55
C LEU A 174 -2.61 8.76 -2.99
N VAL A 175 -1.87 8.19 -3.94
CA VAL A 175 -2.09 8.32 -5.37
C VAL A 175 -2.14 6.93 -6.00
N VAL A 176 -3.30 6.53 -6.51
CA VAL A 176 -3.48 5.26 -7.19
C VAL A 176 -3.21 5.42 -8.68
N LEU A 177 -2.32 4.59 -9.21
CA LEU A 177 -2.02 4.45 -10.63
C LEU A 177 -2.90 3.35 -11.20
N ARG A 178 -3.84 3.71 -12.07
CA ARG A 178 -4.79 2.77 -12.66
C ARG A 178 -4.90 2.96 -14.17
N PRO A 179 -5.24 1.89 -14.92
CA PRO A 179 -5.78 2.01 -16.26
C PRO A 179 -6.93 3.02 -16.31
N SER A 180 -6.91 3.88 -17.33
CA SER A 180 -7.99 4.81 -17.67
C SER A 180 -9.24 4.04 -18.10
N LYS A 181 -9.03 2.93 -18.83
CA LYS A 181 -10.08 2.02 -19.30
C LYS A 181 -9.79 0.58 -18.84
N PRO A 182 -10.81 -0.21 -18.49
CA PRO A 182 -10.61 -1.62 -18.16
C PRO A 182 -9.92 -2.37 -19.31
N GLY A 183 -8.82 -3.06 -19.00
CA GLY A 183 -8.05 -3.84 -19.99
C GLY A 183 -6.99 -3.06 -20.77
N ASP A 184 -6.99 -1.72 -20.69
CA ASP A 184 -5.96 -0.89 -21.32
C ASP A 184 -4.84 -0.57 -20.32
N GLU A 185 -3.85 -1.46 -20.23
CA GLU A 185 -2.70 -1.29 -19.32
C GLU A 185 -1.69 -0.22 -19.78
N GLN A 186 -1.91 0.41 -20.94
CA GLN A 186 -1.00 1.44 -21.49
C GLN A 186 -1.44 2.85 -21.11
N ASP A 187 -2.76 3.13 -21.14
CA ASP A 187 -3.29 4.43 -20.73
C ASP A 187 -3.48 4.50 -19.21
N ILE A 188 -2.55 5.17 -18.53
CA ILE A 188 -2.51 5.23 -17.06
C ILE A 188 -2.91 6.62 -16.56
N VAL A 189 -3.77 6.64 -15.55
CA VAL A 189 -4.15 7.85 -14.82
C VAL A 189 -3.74 7.76 -13.34
N ALA A 190 -3.45 8.92 -12.76
CA ALA A 190 -3.16 9.08 -11.34
C ALA A 190 -4.35 9.66 -10.59
N CYS A 191 -4.95 8.89 -9.68
CA CYS A 191 -6.11 9.31 -8.90
C CYS A 191 -5.73 9.47 -7.43
N VAL A 192 -6.06 10.62 -6.83
CA VAL A 192 -5.92 10.80 -5.38
C VAL A 192 -6.96 9.95 -4.67
N THR A 193 -6.56 9.24 -3.63
CA THR A 193 -7.47 8.44 -2.80
C THR A 193 -7.29 8.75 -1.32
N THR A 194 -8.24 8.29 -0.51
CA THR A 194 -8.17 8.34 0.94
C THR A 194 -7.77 6.99 1.50
N ASP A 195 -7.18 7.01 2.70
CA ASP A 195 -6.88 5.80 3.45
C ASP A 195 -8.15 4.94 3.63
N LYS A 196 -9.29 5.56 3.99
CA LYS A 196 -10.60 4.88 4.12
C LYS A 196 -11.02 4.13 2.84
N GLN A 197 -10.86 4.73 1.67
CA GLN A 197 -11.16 4.08 0.39
C GLN A 197 -10.21 2.89 0.14
N LEU A 198 -8.92 3.07 0.43
CA LEU A 198 -7.93 2.00 0.28
C LEU A 198 -8.26 0.80 1.19
N ARG A 199 -8.79 1.00 2.41
CA ARG A 199 -9.21 -0.10 3.30
C ARG A 199 -10.35 -0.98 2.76
N GLY A 200 -11.11 -0.48 1.79
CA GLY A 200 -12.24 -1.21 1.19
C GLY A 200 -11.87 -2.05 -0.03
N VAL A 201 -10.70 -1.84 -0.65
CA VAL A 201 -10.34 -2.51 -1.91
C VAL A 201 -9.71 -3.88 -1.72
N VAL A 202 -9.83 -4.73 -2.75
CA VAL A 202 -9.14 -6.02 -2.85
C VAL A 202 -8.05 -5.90 -3.90
N PHE A 203 -6.80 -5.92 -3.46
CA PHE A 203 -5.61 -5.95 -4.29
C PHE A 203 -4.82 -7.24 -4.04
N GLY A 204 -4.61 -8.03 -5.07
CA GLY A 204 -3.95 -9.33 -4.91
C GLY A 204 -2.75 -9.54 -5.82
N ASP A 205 -2.67 -8.84 -6.94
CA ASP A 205 -1.76 -9.17 -8.04
C ASP A 205 -0.30 -8.79 -7.70
N PRO A 206 0.59 -9.77 -7.43
CA PRO A 206 1.98 -9.48 -7.07
C PRO A 206 2.77 -8.83 -8.23
N VAL A 207 2.33 -9.00 -9.48
CA VAL A 207 2.96 -8.35 -10.64
C VAL A 207 2.77 -6.83 -10.55
N LYS A 208 1.64 -6.36 -10.01
CA LYS A 208 1.39 -4.93 -9.80
C LYS A 208 2.34 -4.29 -8.80
N HIS A 209 3.02 -5.08 -7.97
CA HIS A 209 4.01 -4.59 -7.02
C HIS A 209 5.39 -4.30 -7.64
N MET A 210 5.68 -4.81 -8.84
CA MET A 210 7.03 -4.74 -9.41
C MET A 210 7.48 -3.29 -9.63
N MET A 211 8.71 -2.96 -9.17
CA MET A 211 9.29 -1.61 -9.34
C MET A 211 9.38 -1.18 -10.81
N LYS A 212 9.65 -2.13 -11.72
CA LYS A 212 9.64 -1.87 -13.17
C LYS A 212 8.28 -1.34 -13.67
N LEU A 213 7.17 -1.89 -13.14
CA LEU A 213 5.83 -1.42 -13.50
C LEU A 213 5.57 -0.03 -12.91
N TYR A 214 5.93 0.21 -11.65
CA TYR A 214 5.86 1.56 -11.07
C TYR A 214 6.62 2.59 -11.91
N ALA A 215 7.87 2.29 -12.27
CA ALA A 215 8.69 3.17 -13.09
C ALA A 215 8.02 3.46 -14.45
N SER A 216 7.63 2.43 -15.20
CA SER A 216 6.99 2.58 -16.51
C SER A 216 5.69 3.41 -16.47
N ARG A 217 4.86 3.22 -15.45
CA ARG A 217 3.61 3.97 -15.29
C ARG A 217 3.87 5.43 -14.92
N ILE A 218 4.87 5.70 -14.08
CA ILE A 218 5.29 7.06 -13.74
C ILE A 218 5.90 7.76 -14.95
N ASP A 219 6.73 7.09 -15.74
CA ASP A 219 7.32 7.65 -16.96
C ASP A 219 6.24 8.02 -17.98
N THR A 220 5.21 7.17 -18.12
CA THR A 220 4.04 7.46 -18.97
C THR A 220 3.31 8.72 -18.52
N LEU A 221 3.02 8.84 -17.22
CA LEU A 221 2.38 10.03 -16.66
C LEU A 221 3.23 11.30 -16.82
N ALA A 222 4.53 11.19 -16.57
CA ALA A 222 5.46 12.31 -16.72
C ALA A 222 5.54 12.77 -18.19
N THR A 223 5.61 11.82 -19.12
CA THR A 223 5.59 12.09 -20.57
C THR A 223 4.30 12.78 -20.99
N ASN A 224 3.15 12.24 -20.57
CA ASN A 224 1.84 12.81 -20.90
C ASN A 224 1.66 14.23 -20.33
N ALA A 225 2.15 14.48 -19.11
CA ALA A 225 2.10 15.79 -18.49
C ALA A 225 2.93 16.84 -19.25
N VAL A 226 4.10 16.47 -19.77
CA VAL A 226 4.94 17.36 -20.60
C VAL A 226 4.31 17.59 -21.97
N LEU A 227 3.67 16.58 -22.56
CA LEU A 227 3.02 16.65 -23.87
C LEU A 227 1.61 17.29 -23.83
N ALA A 228 1.15 17.77 -22.66
CA ALA A 228 -0.19 18.31 -22.43
C ALA A 228 -1.36 17.38 -22.85
N LYS A 229 -1.10 16.08 -23.01
CA LYS A 229 -2.16 15.09 -23.29
C LYS A 229 -2.96 14.85 -22.00
N GLY A 230 -4.21 15.33 -21.99
CA GLY A 230 -5.15 15.17 -20.86
C GLY A 230 -5.59 16.47 -20.17
N TRP A 231 -5.27 17.64 -20.73
CA TRP A 231 -5.78 18.96 -20.28
C TRP A 231 -6.71 19.64 -21.31
N THR A 232 -7.23 18.89 -22.27
CA THR A 232 -8.29 19.29 -23.23
C THR A 232 -9.57 18.55 -22.91
#